data_AF-A0A938WG58-F1
#
_entry.id   AF-A0A938WG58-F1
#
_cell.length_a   1.000
_cell.length_b   1.000
_cell.length_c   1.000
_cell.angle_alpha   90.00
_cell.angle_beta   90.00
_cell.angle_gamma   90.00
#
_symmetry.space_group_name_H-M   'P 1'
#
loop_
_entity.id
_entity.type
_entity.pdbx_description
1 polymer ?
#
loop_
_entity_poly.entity_id
_entity_poly.type
_entity_poly.pdbx_seq_one_letter_code
_entity_poly.pdbx_strand_id
1 'polypeptide(L)' 'MRSAWIESRKGQANVSQMHYARQGVVTEEMAHVAKRENLPESLVMEEVARGRMIIPANINHPNLEPMAI' A
#
# COMPACT_ATOMS: atom_id res chain seq x y z
N MET A 1 3.72 10.55 -9.48
CA MET A 1 2.41 9.94 -9.83
C MET A 1 2.47 8.45 -9.62
N ARG A 2 1.39 7.83 -9.13
CA ARG A 2 1.36 6.38 -8.79
C ARG A 2 1.32 5.46 -10.00
N SER A 3 1.23 6.01 -11.22
CA SER A 3 1.09 5.23 -12.47
C SER A 3 2.17 4.15 -12.62
N ALA A 4 3.43 4.45 -12.27
CA ALA A 4 4.52 3.48 -12.32
C ALA A 4 4.35 2.32 -11.31
N TRP A 5 3.81 2.60 -10.12
CA TRP A 5 3.56 1.60 -9.07
C TRP A 5 2.38 0.69 -9.42
N ILE A 6 1.39 1.24 -10.12
CA ILE A 6 0.20 0.51 -10.57
C ILE A 6 0.56 -0.45 -11.72
N GLU A 7 1.40 -0.01 -12.67
CA GLU A 7 1.77 -0.82 -13.83
C GLU A 7 2.47 -2.13 -13.45
N SER A 8 3.27 -2.15 -12.37
CA SER A 8 3.94 -3.40 -11.90
C SER A 8 2.98 -4.47 -11.40
N ARG A 9 1.73 -4.11 -11.11
CA ARG A 9 0.70 -4.98 -10.50
C ARG A 9 -0.45 -5.30 -11.46
N LYS A 10 -0.40 -4.76 -12.67
CA LYS A 10 -1.44 -4.91 -13.68
C LYS A 10 -1.58 -6.37 -14.10
N GLY A 11 -2.81 -6.87 -14.16
CA GLY A 11 -3.11 -8.26 -14.53
C GLY A 11 -3.07 -9.27 -13.37
N GLN A 12 -2.77 -8.84 -12.14
CA GLN A 12 -2.88 -9.72 -10.97
C GLN A 12 -4.35 -9.86 -10.54
N ALA A 13 -4.71 -11.02 -10.00
CA ALA A 13 -6.08 -11.32 -9.57
C ALA A 13 -6.52 -10.51 -8.33
N ASN A 14 -5.58 -10.12 -7.46
CA ASN A 14 -5.83 -9.28 -6.29
C ASN A 14 -4.70 -8.25 -6.14
N VAL A 15 -5.06 -6.98 -6.16
CA VAL A 15 -4.12 -5.85 -6.11
C VAL A 15 -4.32 -4.98 -4.86
N SER A 16 -5.01 -5.51 -3.85
CA SER A 16 -5.24 -4.79 -2.59
C SER A 16 -3.96 -4.70 -1.75
N GLN A 17 -3.84 -3.64 -0.96
CA GLN A 17 -2.71 -3.46 -0.05
C GLN A 17 -2.63 -4.59 0.99
N MET A 18 -3.78 -5.05 1.49
CA MET A 18 -3.86 -6.19 2.41
C MET A 18 -3.34 -7.50 1.79
N HIS A 19 -3.55 -7.72 0.48
CA HIS A 19 -3.03 -8.90 -0.21
C HIS A 19 -1.50 -8.94 -0.17
N TYR A 20 -0.85 -7.84 -0.55
CA TYR A 20 0.61 -7.71 -0.51
C TYR A 20 1.17 -7.76 0.91
N ALA A 21 0.51 -7.09 1.86
CA ALA A 21 0.91 -7.11 3.26
C ALA A 21 0.97 -8.52 3.84
N ARG A 22 -0.03 -9.37 3.55
CA ARG A 22 -0.08 -10.76 4.01
C ARG A 22 0.96 -11.66 3.37
N GLN A 23 1.55 -11.25 2.25
CA GLN A 23 2.69 -11.92 1.62
C GLN A 23 4.04 -11.42 2.13
N GLY A 24 4.05 -10.47 3.08
CA GLY A 24 5.27 -9.84 3.58
C GLY A 24 5.90 -8.84 2.59
N VAL A 25 5.12 -8.36 1.62
CA VAL A 25 5.58 -7.40 0.61
C VAL A 25 5.22 -5.99 1.05
N VAL A 26 6.23 -5.15 1.25
CA VAL A 26 6.06 -3.71 1.46
C VAL A 26 5.84 -3.05 0.10
N THR A 27 4.68 -2.44 -0.08
CA THR A 27 4.34 -1.69 -1.30
C THR A 27 4.87 -0.27 -1.26
N GLU A 28 4.97 0.38 -2.42
CA GLU A 28 5.31 1.79 -2.52
C GLU A 28 4.31 2.69 -1.77
N GLU A 29 3.03 2.30 -1.71
CA GLU A 29 2.05 3.01 -0.88
C GLU A 29 2.32 2.87 0.62
N MET A 30 2.70 1.68 1.10
CA MET A 30 3.06 1.47 2.51
C MET A 30 4.33 2.25 2.86
N ALA A 31 5.36 2.22 2.01
CA ALA A 31 6.59 2.96 2.21
C ALA A 31 6.33 4.49 2.22
N HIS A 32 5.45 4.97 1.34
CA HIS A 32 5.06 6.38 1.32
C HIS A 32 4.34 6.80 2.61
N VAL A 33 3.38 6.01 3.08
CA VAL A 33 2.67 6.24 4.34
C VAL A 33 3.63 6.18 5.53
N ALA A 34 4.50 5.17 5.59
CA ALA A 34 5.49 5.02 6.66
C ALA A 34 6.38 6.27 6.76
N LYS A 35 6.87 6.76 5.63
CA LYS A 35 7.66 8.01 5.58
C LYS A 35 6.85 9.23 6.02
N ARG A 36 5.59 9.33 5.60
CA ARG A 36 4.69 10.46 5.92
C ARG A 36 4.36 10.54 7.41
N GLU A 37 4.09 9.39 8.02
CA GLU A 37 3.71 9.28 9.44
C GLU A 37 4.92 9.11 10.36
N ASN A 38 6.15 9.08 9.82
CA ASN A 38 7.39 8.81 10.54
C ASN A 38 7.34 7.49 11.34
N LEU A 39 6.84 6.43 10.70
CA LEU A 39 6.73 5.07 11.23
C LEU A 39 7.63 4.09 10.47
N PRO A 40 8.01 2.95 11.08
CA PRO A 40 8.68 1.87 10.36
C PRO A 40 7.77 1.25 9.28
N GLU A 41 8.34 0.91 8.11
CA GLU A 41 7.60 0.24 7.03
C GLU A 41 7.03 -1.12 7.46
N SER A 42 7.79 -1.86 8.28
CA SER A 42 7.35 -3.14 8.84
C SER A 42 6.09 -2.99 9.68
N LEU A 43 5.96 -1.92 10.45
CA LEU A 43 4.78 -1.65 11.26
C LEU A 43 3.56 -1.43 10.35
N VAL A 44 3.67 -0.55 9.34
CA VAL A 44 2.58 -0.27 8.40
C VAL A 44 2.13 -1.56 7.70
N MET A 45 3.07 -2.35 7.20
CA MET A 45 2.79 -3.64 6.56
C MET A 45 2.09 -4.61 7.53
N GLU A 46 2.59 -4.77 8.75
CA GLU A 46 1.99 -5.67 9.75
C GLU A 46 0.57 -5.25 10.12
N GLU A 47 0.33 -3.96 10.33
CA GLU A 47 -1.00 -3.44 10.67
C GLU A 47 -2.00 -3.59 9.53
N VAL A 48 -1.54 -3.40 8.27
CA VAL A 48 -2.35 -3.65 7.08
C VAL A 48 -2.61 -5.15 6.89
N ALA A 49 -1.63 -6.02 7.16
CA ALA A 49 -1.82 -7.47 7.09
C ALA A 49 -2.84 -7.98 8.12
N ARG A 50 -2.79 -7.43 9.34
CA ARG A 50 -3.72 -7.69 10.45
C ARG A 50 -5.10 -7.08 10.23
N GLY A 51 -5.24 -6.12 9.31
CA GLY A 51 -6.49 -5.41 9.03
C GLY A 51 -6.86 -4.35 10.07
N ARG A 52 -5.89 -3.89 10.88
CA ARG A 52 -6.07 -2.77 11.83
C ARG A 52 -5.76 -1.42 11.20
N MET A 53 -5.00 -1.41 10.12
CA MET A 53 -4.70 -0.24 9.30
C MET A 53 -5.16 -0.48 7.87
N ILE A 54 -5.68 0.55 7.21
CA ILE A 54 -6.03 0.48 5.79
C ILE A 54 -5.39 1.62 5.01
N ILE A 55 -5.03 1.34 3.75
CA ILE A 55 -4.55 2.35 2.79
C ILE A 55 -5.52 2.36 1.60
N PRO A 56 -6.47 3.33 1.53
CA PRO A 56 -7.50 3.38 0.49
C PRO A 56 -6.91 3.87 -0.84
N ALA A 57 -6.18 3.00 -1.53
CA ALA A 57 -5.37 3.37 -2.68
C ALA A 57 -5.80 2.64 -3.96
N ASN A 58 -7.04 2.91 -4.41
CA ASN A 58 -7.60 2.35 -5.64
C ASN A 58 -6.65 2.57 -6.84
N ILE A 59 -6.44 1.52 -7.65
CA ILE A 59 -5.59 1.54 -8.84
C ILE A 59 -6.08 2.50 -9.92
N ASN A 60 -7.38 2.79 -9.94
CA ASN A 60 -7.97 3.73 -10.90
C ASN A 60 -7.78 5.19 -10.47
N HIS A 61 -7.14 5.46 -9.32
CA HIS A 61 -6.85 6.80 -8.82
C HIS A 61 -5.33 7.07 -8.80
N PRO A 62 -4.72 7.33 -9.97
CA PRO A 62 -3.26 7.43 -10.12
C PRO A 62 -2.63 8.70 -9.52
N ASN A 63 -3.45 9.73 -9.29
CA ASN A 63 -3.02 11.02 -8.71
C ASN A 63 -3.16 11.07 -7.18
N LEU A 64 -3.67 10.00 -6.55
CA LEU A 64 -3.81 9.94 -5.10
C LEU A 64 -2.45 10.06 -4.40
N GLU A 65 -2.41 10.85 -3.33
CA GLU A 65 -1.35 10.81 -2.33
C GLU A 65 -1.75 9.80 -1.24
N PRO A 66 -1.03 8.67 -1.08
CA PRO A 66 -1.39 7.66 -0.10
C PRO A 66 -1.41 8.20 1.34
N MET A 67 -2.40 7.73 2.10
CA MET A 67 -2.54 7.94 3.53
C MET A 67 -3.07 6.64 4.17
N ALA A 68 -2.82 6.45 5.45
CA ALA A 68 -3.40 5.36 6.22
C ALA A 68 -4.46 5.87 7.20
N ILE A 69 -5.39 4.97 7.53
CA ILE A 69 -6.41 5.12 8.58
C ILE A 69 -6.24 3.95 9.55
#